data_AF-A0A497L8C2-F1
#
_entry.id   AF-A0A497L8C2-F1
#
_cell.length_a   1.000
_cell.length_b   1.000
_cell.length_c   1.000
_cell.angle_alpha   90.00
_cell.angle_beta   90.00
_cell.angle_gamma   90.00
#
_symmetry.space_group_name_H-M   'P 1'
#
loop_
_entity.id
_entity.type
_entity.pdbx_description
1 polymer ?
#
loop_
_entity_poly.entity_id
_entity_poly.type
_entity_poly.pdbx_seq_one_letter_code
_entity_poly.pdbx_strand_id
1 'polypeptide(L)'
;MQLRVSEIPRSGRVMGLAGFALSAITNLACISLLGAAVALGTYPASVALRAASWISVGRALDKRLLKATGLAVAILGAVFYLTLITNVEKVRSFELGVLSFLVLLWSIYSLLEAASYLSLRAASRAFLPALLSVPGLALAWLTLRELSATWPYVLLLLLMSAITACVGFARLKPGPGTFRPLQPVWA
;
A
#
# COMPACT_ATOMS: atom_id res chain seq x y z
N MET A 1 -11.98 23.21 -25.00
CA MET A 1 -11.88 22.60 -23.65
C MET A 1 -10.63 21.71 -23.62
N GLN A 2 -9.50 22.24 -23.15
CA GLN A 2 -8.26 21.47 -23.07
C GLN A 2 -8.36 20.45 -21.93
N LEU A 3 -8.39 19.17 -22.27
CA LEU A 3 -8.20 18.08 -21.31
C LEU A 3 -6.79 18.21 -20.73
N ARG A 4 -6.66 18.76 -19.52
CA ARG A 4 -5.40 18.66 -18.77
C ARG A 4 -5.12 17.19 -18.58
N VAL A 5 -4.13 16.66 -19.31
CA VAL A 5 -3.50 15.39 -18.95
C VAL A 5 -2.78 15.66 -17.64
N SER A 6 -3.46 15.39 -16.54
CA SER A 6 -2.94 15.65 -15.22
C SER A 6 -1.71 14.76 -14.97
N GLU A 7 -0.56 15.38 -14.82
CA GLU A 7 0.69 14.66 -14.63
C GLU A 7 0.76 14.04 -13.25
N ILE A 8 1.28 12.81 -13.16
CA ILE A 8 1.52 12.17 -11.87
C ILE A 8 2.77 12.79 -11.24
N PRO A 9 2.67 13.42 -10.06
CA PRO A 9 3.79 14.11 -9.43
C PRO A 9 4.90 13.12 -9.06
N ARG A 10 6.15 13.54 -9.29
CA ARG A 10 7.35 12.75 -8.94
C ARG A 10 7.37 12.39 -7.46
N SER A 11 6.98 13.32 -6.59
CA SER A 11 6.89 13.11 -5.14
C SER A 11 5.95 11.96 -4.79
N GLY A 12 4.72 11.96 -5.32
CA GLY A 12 3.74 10.88 -5.10
C GLY A 12 4.26 9.52 -5.55
N ARG A 13 4.93 9.45 -6.72
CA ARG A 13 5.54 8.21 -7.21
C ARG A 13 6.65 7.70 -6.29
N VAL A 14 7.56 8.57 -5.87
CA VAL A 14 8.70 8.21 -5.00
C VAL A 14 8.19 7.79 -3.63
N MET A 15 7.20 8.48 -3.07
CA MET A 15 6.55 8.09 -1.82
C MET A 15 5.90 6.70 -1.93
N GLY A 16 5.23 6.41 -3.05
CA GLY A 16 4.64 5.10 -3.29
C GLY A 16 5.69 4.00 -3.37
N LEU A 17 6.75 4.22 -4.16
CA LEU A 17 7.88 3.30 -4.28
C LEU A 17 8.50 3.03 -2.90
N ALA A 18 8.86 4.07 -2.16
CA ALA A 18 9.49 3.93 -0.86
C ALA A 18 8.55 3.27 0.17
N GLY A 19 7.27 3.65 0.19
CA GLY A 19 6.28 3.07 1.09
C GLY A 19 6.07 1.58 0.84
N PHE A 20 5.94 1.15 -0.41
CA PHE A 20 5.81 -0.28 -0.75
C PHE A 20 7.11 -1.06 -0.58
N ALA A 21 8.27 -0.45 -0.80
CA ALA A 21 9.56 -1.06 -0.47
C ALA A 21 9.68 -1.32 1.03
N LEU A 22 9.32 -0.35 1.88
CA LEU A 22 9.25 -0.56 3.33
C LEU A 22 8.23 -1.63 3.70
N SER A 23 7.07 -1.67 3.06
CA SER A 23 6.10 -2.76 3.28
C SER A 23 6.68 -4.14 2.92
N ALA A 24 7.48 -4.25 1.86
CA ALA A 24 8.16 -5.48 1.50
C ALA A 24 9.19 -5.87 2.57
N ILE A 25 9.96 -4.90 3.08
CA ILE A 25 10.90 -5.10 4.19
C ILE A 25 10.16 -5.54 5.45
N THR A 26 9.01 -4.94 5.80
CA THR A 26 8.18 -5.35 6.92
C THR A 26 7.73 -6.82 6.77
N ASN A 27 7.22 -7.21 5.60
CA ASN A 27 6.80 -8.60 5.37
C ASN A 27 7.98 -9.58 5.45
N LEU A 28 9.13 -9.24 4.87
CA LEU A 28 10.34 -10.05 4.95
C LEU A 28 10.85 -10.18 6.39
N ALA A 29 10.76 -9.09 7.16
CA ALA A 29 11.10 -9.08 8.58
C ALA A 29 10.15 -9.97 9.38
N CYS A 30 8.85 -9.99 9.07
CA CYS A 30 7.91 -10.90 9.72
C CYS A 30 8.13 -12.38 9.34
N ILE A 31 8.63 -12.67 8.14
CA ILE A 31 8.96 -14.04 7.70
C ILE A 31 10.27 -14.52 8.32
N SER A 32 11.27 -13.65 8.42
CA SER A 32 12.58 -14.00 8.99
C SER A 32 12.55 -13.90 10.52
N LEU A 33 13.18 -14.85 11.22
CA LEU A 33 13.23 -14.89 12.69
C LEU A 33 13.83 -13.64 13.38
N LEU A 34 14.40 -12.70 12.60
CA LEU A 34 15.13 -11.52 13.08
C LEU A 34 14.29 -10.23 13.17
N GLY A 35 13.00 -10.23 12.80
CA GLY A 35 12.41 -8.98 12.31
C GLY A 35 11.32 -8.28 13.11
N ALA A 36 10.99 -8.65 14.34
CA ALA A 36 9.90 -7.96 15.07
C ALA A 36 10.19 -6.45 15.25
N ALA A 37 11.40 -6.10 15.68
CA ALA A 37 11.82 -4.70 15.84
C ALA A 37 11.88 -3.95 14.50
N VAL A 38 12.39 -4.61 13.46
CA VAL A 38 12.45 -4.06 12.10
C VAL A 38 11.04 -3.81 11.55
N ALA A 39 10.11 -4.75 11.75
CA ALA A 39 8.72 -4.61 11.34
C ALA A 39 8.03 -3.47 12.09
N LEU A 40 8.26 -3.33 13.40
CA LEU A 40 7.70 -2.25 14.22
C LEU A 40 8.18 -0.85 13.79
N GLY A 41 9.40 -0.73 13.27
CA GLY A 41 9.93 0.54 12.74
C GLY A 41 9.50 0.81 11.30
N THR A 42 9.56 -0.20 10.44
CA THR A 42 9.29 -0.05 9.00
C THR A 42 7.80 0.07 8.66
N TYR A 43 6.92 -0.56 9.46
CA TYR A 43 5.47 -0.51 9.24
C TYR A 43 4.87 0.90 9.29
N PRO A 44 5.05 1.71 10.36
CA PRO A 44 4.43 3.04 10.42
C PRO A 44 4.97 3.98 9.34
N ALA A 45 6.26 3.89 9.02
CA ALA A 45 6.87 4.65 7.93
C ALA A 45 6.29 4.24 6.55
N SER A 46 6.10 2.94 6.33
CA SER A 46 5.41 2.42 5.15
C SER A 46 3.98 2.98 5.03
N VAL A 47 3.20 2.94 6.10
CA VAL A 47 1.81 3.46 6.13
C VAL A 47 1.79 4.94 5.74
N ALA A 48 2.62 5.76 6.37
CA ALA A 48 2.67 7.20 6.12
C ALA A 48 3.02 7.52 4.66
N LEU A 49 4.04 6.86 4.10
CA LEU A 49 4.48 7.07 2.71
C LEU A 49 3.44 6.58 1.70
N ARG A 50 2.80 5.42 1.93
CA ARG A 50 1.74 4.91 1.06
C ARG A 50 0.51 5.81 1.10
N ALA A 51 0.10 6.27 2.28
CA ALA A 51 -1.00 7.23 2.41
C ALA A 51 -0.72 8.53 1.63
N ALA A 52 0.46 9.13 1.82
CA ALA A 52 0.87 10.34 1.13
C ALA A 52 0.91 10.14 -0.40
N SER A 53 1.45 9.00 -0.85
CA SER A 53 1.46 8.62 -2.27
C SER A 53 0.05 8.55 -2.85
N TRP A 54 -0.85 7.79 -2.23
CA TRP A 54 -2.22 7.61 -2.71
C TRP A 54 -2.98 8.94 -2.80
N ILE A 55 -2.85 9.79 -1.78
CA ILE A 55 -3.45 11.14 -1.78
C ILE A 55 -2.84 11.99 -2.89
N SER A 56 -1.52 11.99 -3.04
CA SER A 56 -0.82 12.79 -4.05
C SER A 56 -1.20 12.38 -5.47
N VAL A 57 -1.19 11.08 -5.77
CA VAL A 57 -1.58 10.54 -7.08
C VAL A 57 -3.08 10.73 -7.32
N GLY A 58 -3.90 10.57 -6.28
CA GLY A 58 -5.35 10.80 -6.34
C GLY A 58 -5.75 12.25 -6.59
N ARG A 59 -5.02 13.21 -6.03
CA ARG A 59 -5.20 14.65 -6.33
C ARG A 59 -4.79 14.96 -7.75
N ALA A 60 -3.65 14.45 -8.19
CA ALA A 60 -3.17 14.66 -9.55
C ALA A 60 -4.17 14.14 -10.58
N LEU A 61 -4.56 12.86 -10.49
CA LEU A 61 -5.46 12.23 -11.45
C LEU A 61 -6.96 12.56 -11.25
N ASP A 62 -7.27 13.45 -10.31
CA ASP A 62 -8.62 13.71 -9.77
C ASP A 62 -9.46 12.44 -9.49
N LYS A 63 -8.81 11.39 -8.98
CA LYS A 63 -9.46 10.12 -8.63
C LYS A 63 -9.84 10.10 -7.15
N ARG A 64 -11.14 10.21 -6.86
CA ARG A 64 -11.70 10.13 -5.50
C ARG A 64 -11.32 8.84 -4.78
N LEU A 65 -11.34 7.70 -5.50
CA LEU A 65 -10.95 6.39 -4.95
C LEU A 65 -9.53 6.41 -4.37
N LEU A 66 -8.54 6.95 -5.11
CA LEU A 66 -7.15 7.01 -4.65
C LEU A 66 -7.00 7.90 -3.41
N LYS A 67 -7.70 9.04 -3.37
CA LYS A 67 -7.72 9.93 -2.20
C LYS A 67 -8.30 9.20 -0.98
N ALA A 68 -9.40 8.47 -1.16
CA ALA A 68 -10.04 7.68 -0.12
C ALA A 68 -9.14 6.53 0.36
N THR A 69 -8.47 5.81 -0.55
CA THR A 69 -7.48 4.78 -0.21
C THR A 69 -6.37 5.35 0.66
N GLY A 70 -5.81 6.52 0.30
CA GLY A 70 -4.76 7.13 1.10
C GLY A 70 -5.20 7.54 2.51
N LEU A 71 -6.43 8.07 2.64
CA LEU A 71 -7.01 8.37 3.96
C LEU A 71 -7.27 7.09 4.78
N ALA A 72 -7.81 6.05 4.14
CA ALA A 72 -8.07 4.77 4.79
C ALA A 72 -6.77 4.10 5.26
N VAL A 73 -5.73 4.09 4.42
CA VAL A 73 -4.40 3.58 4.80
C VAL A 73 -3.85 4.38 5.98
N ALA A 74 -3.95 5.71 5.98
CA ALA A 74 -3.48 6.53 7.10
C ALA A 74 -4.22 6.21 8.41
N ILE A 75 -5.56 6.28 8.40
CA ILE A 75 -6.36 6.10 9.61
C ILE A 75 -6.30 4.66 10.09
N LEU A 76 -6.65 3.70 9.23
CA LEU A 76 -6.74 2.29 9.62
C LEU A 76 -5.36 1.69 9.88
N GLY A 77 -4.32 2.12 9.15
CA GLY A 77 -2.94 1.72 9.43
C GLY A 77 -2.41 2.28 10.75
N ALA A 78 -2.77 3.53 11.10
CA ALA A 78 -2.43 4.07 12.42
C ALA A 78 -3.17 3.34 13.54
N VAL A 79 -4.48 3.08 13.39
CA VAL A 79 -5.26 2.31 14.37
C VAL A 79 -4.71 0.89 14.50
N PHE A 80 -4.34 0.24 13.40
CA PHE A 80 -3.69 -1.07 13.40
C PHE A 80 -2.40 -1.04 14.22
N TYR A 81 -1.51 -0.08 13.94
CA TYR A 81 -0.24 0.04 14.65
C TYR A 81 -0.43 0.30 16.15
N LEU A 82 -1.32 1.24 16.51
CA LEU A 82 -1.63 1.55 17.90
C LEU A 82 -2.22 0.34 18.63
N THR A 83 -3.12 -0.40 17.97
CA THR A 83 -3.70 -1.64 18.52
C THR A 83 -2.62 -2.67 18.78
N LEU A 84 -1.72 -2.87 17.82
CA LEU A 84 -0.60 -3.80 17.91
C LEU A 84 0.31 -3.48 19.11
N ILE A 85 0.75 -2.23 19.25
CA ILE A 85 1.70 -1.84 20.31
C ILE A 85 1.06 -1.77 21.71
N THR A 86 -0.23 -1.43 21.81
CA THR A 86 -0.95 -1.37 23.09
C THR A 86 -1.39 -2.75 23.59
N ASN A 87 -1.43 -3.75 22.71
CA ASN A 87 -1.88 -5.10 23.01
C ASN A 87 -0.80 -6.16 22.69
N VAL A 88 0.49 -5.82 22.80
CA VAL A 88 1.62 -6.72 22.46
C VAL A 88 1.49 -8.08 23.13
N GLU A 89 1.18 -8.11 24.43
CA GLU A 89 1.05 -9.39 25.17
C GLU A 89 -0.10 -10.25 24.64
N LYS A 90 -1.24 -9.63 24.29
CA LYS A 90 -2.39 -10.35 23.71
C LYS A 90 -2.10 -10.87 22.31
N VAL A 91 -1.35 -10.10 21.52
CA VAL A 91 -0.88 -10.54 20.19
C VAL A 91 0.10 -11.71 20.34
N ARG A 92 1.03 -11.62 21.31
CA ARG A 92 2.00 -12.68 21.61
C ARG A 92 1.34 -13.96 22.11
N SER A 93 0.26 -13.84 22.88
CA SER A 93 -0.56 -14.97 23.34
C SER A 93 -1.59 -15.45 22.30
N PHE A 94 -1.55 -14.92 21.07
CA PHE A 94 -2.50 -15.25 20.01
C PHE A 94 -3.98 -15.08 20.39
N GLU A 95 -4.30 -14.02 21.14
CA GLU A 95 -5.67 -13.71 21.54
C GLU A 95 -6.52 -13.37 20.30
N LEU A 96 -7.59 -14.14 20.08
CA LEU A 96 -8.33 -14.14 18.83
C LEU A 96 -9.07 -12.82 18.58
N GLY A 97 -9.57 -12.14 19.61
CA GLY A 97 -10.29 -10.87 19.49
C GLY A 97 -9.40 -9.77 18.92
N VAL A 98 -8.22 -9.55 19.51
CA VAL A 98 -7.23 -8.57 19.04
C VAL A 98 -6.72 -8.94 17.65
N LEU A 99 -6.38 -10.21 17.40
CA LEU A 99 -5.88 -10.64 16.09
C LEU A 99 -6.94 -10.47 14.98
N SER A 100 -8.20 -10.81 15.26
CA SER A 100 -9.30 -10.63 14.32
C SER A 100 -9.56 -9.16 14.02
N PHE A 101 -9.46 -8.30 15.02
CA PHE A 101 -9.59 -6.85 14.83
C PHE A 101 -8.44 -6.28 13.99
N LEU A 102 -7.20 -6.71 14.23
CA LEU A 102 -6.04 -6.33 13.41
C LEU A 102 -6.22 -6.77 11.95
N VAL A 103 -6.61 -8.03 11.70
CA VAL A 103 -6.86 -8.54 10.34
C VAL A 103 -8.05 -7.82 9.69
N LEU A 104 -9.08 -7.44 10.43
CA LEU A 104 -10.20 -6.64 9.92
C LEU A 104 -9.75 -5.26 9.43
N LEU A 105 -9.04 -4.50 10.27
CA LEU A 105 -8.52 -3.18 9.90
C LEU A 105 -7.65 -3.28 8.65
N TRP A 106 -6.77 -4.28 8.64
CA TRP A 106 -5.88 -4.56 7.53
C TRP A 106 -6.64 -4.94 6.25
N SER A 107 -7.69 -5.75 6.36
CA SER A 107 -8.54 -6.15 5.23
C SER A 107 -9.21 -4.94 4.58
N ILE A 108 -9.77 -4.03 5.38
CA ILE A 108 -10.53 -2.89 4.86
C ILE A 108 -9.62 -1.99 4.01
N TYR A 109 -8.46 -1.56 4.53
CA TYR A 109 -7.59 -0.70 3.74
C TYR A 109 -6.94 -1.44 2.55
N SER A 110 -6.65 -2.74 2.69
CA SER A 110 -6.03 -3.52 1.61
C SER A 110 -6.98 -3.76 0.44
N LEU A 111 -8.29 -3.93 0.69
CA LEU A 111 -9.30 -3.99 -0.37
C LEU A 111 -9.41 -2.67 -1.13
N LEU A 112 -9.32 -1.54 -0.42
CA LEU A 112 -9.27 -0.22 -1.06
C LEU A 112 -7.99 -0.03 -1.88
N GLU A 113 -6.85 -0.53 -1.40
CA GLU A 113 -5.60 -0.55 -2.19
C GLU A 113 -5.73 -1.43 -3.44
N ALA A 114 -6.35 -2.61 -3.33
CA ALA A 114 -6.62 -3.48 -4.47
C ALA A 114 -7.51 -2.81 -5.53
N ALA A 115 -8.59 -2.15 -5.10
CA ALA A 115 -9.43 -1.36 -6.00
C ALA A 115 -8.63 -0.22 -6.66
N SER A 116 -7.75 0.43 -5.91
CA SER A 116 -6.86 1.47 -6.42
C SER A 116 -5.82 0.96 -7.41
N TYR A 117 -5.24 -0.22 -7.19
CA TYR A 117 -4.35 -0.91 -8.15
C TYR A 117 -5.08 -1.18 -9.46
N LEU A 118 -6.30 -1.72 -9.40
CA LEU A 118 -7.14 -1.90 -10.59
C LEU A 118 -7.36 -0.57 -11.30
N SER A 119 -7.62 0.52 -10.57
CA SER A 119 -7.84 1.84 -11.17
C SER A 119 -6.60 2.41 -11.88
N LEU A 120 -5.39 1.95 -11.51
CA LEU A 120 -4.11 2.36 -12.08
C LEU A 120 -3.53 1.37 -13.11
N ARG A 121 -4.16 0.21 -13.32
CA ARG A 121 -3.66 -0.85 -14.23
C ARG A 121 -3.39 -0.37 -15.67
N ALA A 122 -4.17 0.60 -16.14
CA ALA A 122 -3.99 1.19 -17.47
C ALA A 122 -2.72 2.05 -17.57
N ALA A 123 -2.32 2.69 -16.47
CA ALA A 123 -1.07 3.45 -16.39
C ALA A 123 0.15 2.56 -16.16
N SER A 124 0.00 1.47 -15.41
CA SER A 124 1.05 0.47 -15.20
C SER A 124 0.44 -0.91 -14.95
N ARG A 125 0.66 -1.86 -15.87
CA ARG A 125 0.20 -3.26 -15.70
C ARG A 125 0.89 -3.98 -14.53
N ALA A 126 1.99 -3.44 -14.01
CA ALA A 126 2.66 -4.00 -12.83
C ALA A 126 1.83 -3.91 -11.54
N PHE A 127 0.72 -3.16 -11.54
CA PHE A 127 -0.26 -3.18 -10.45
C PHE A 127 -1.15 -4.44 -10.44
N LEU A 128 -1.24 -5.21 -11.53
CA LEU A 128 -2.09 -6.41 -11.55
C LEU A 128 -1.62 -7.49 -10.59
N PRO A 129 -0.32 -7.86 -10.54
CA PRO A 129 0.15 -8.81 -9.53
C PRO A 129 0.03 -8.29 -8.09
N ALA A 130 -0.08 -6.98 -7.86
CA ALA A 130 -0.32 -6.43 -6.51
C ALA A 130 -1.70 -6.83 -5.93
N LEU A 131 -2.58 -7.37 -6.77
CA LEU A 131 -3.84 -7.97 -6.34
C LEU A 131 -3.65 -9.28 -5.57
N LEU A 132 -2.43 -9.83 -5.50
CA LEU A 132 -2.10 -10.95 -4.60
C LEU A 132 -2.35 -10.62 -3.11
N SER A 133 -2.49 -9.34 -2.77
CA SER A 133 -3.03 -8.93 -1.46
C SER A 133 -4.40 -9.53 -1.15
N VAL A 134 -5.29 -9.67 -2.15
CA VAL A 134 -6.65 -10.19 -1.96
C VAL A 134 -6.68 -11.67 -1.54
N PRO A 135 -6.05 -12.62 -2.27
CA PRO A 135 -5.95 -13.99 -1.78
C PRO A 135 -5.14 -14.08 -0.48
N GLY A 136 -4.17 -13.18 -0.25
CA GLY A 136 -3.48 -13.06 1.04
C GLY A 136 -4.43 -12.74 2.20
N LEU A 137 -5.39 -11.83 2.02
CA LEU A 137 -6.43 -11.53 3.00
C LEU A 137 -7.35 -12.72 3.24
N ALA A 138 -7.81 -13.39 2.17
CA ALA A 138 -8.65 -14.57 2.28
C ALA A 138 -7.95 -15.66 3.10
N LEU A 139 -6.67 -15.90 2.80
CA LEU A 139 -5.85 -16.83 3.55
C LEU A 139 -5.67 -16.39 5.00
N ALA A 140 -5.44 -15.11 5.30
CA ALA A 140 -5.31 -14.62 6.67
C ALA A 140 -6.56 -14.89 7.52
N TRP A 141 -7.75 -14.72 6.94
CA TRP A 141 -9.01 -15.06 7.63
C TRP A 141 -9.17 -16.57 7.85
N LEU A 142 -8.75 -17.41 6.89
CA LEU A 142 -8.72 -18.85 7.06
C LEU A 142 -7.72 -19.25 8.16
N THR A 143 -6.52 -18.67 8.15
CA THR A 143 -5.48 -18.87 9.17
C THR A 143 -6.01 -18.55 10.57
N LEU A 144 -6.75 -17.45 10.73
CA LEU A 144 -7.37 -17.10 12.02
C LEU A 144 -8.44 -18.09 12.46
N ARG A 145 -9.30 -18.53 11.53
CA ARG A 145 -10.41 -19.45 11.85
C ARG A 145 -9.91 -20.85 12.22
N GLU A 146 -8.91 -21.33 11.50
CA GLU A 146 -8.37 -22.68 11.68
C GLU A 146 -7.21 -22.73 12.67
N LEU A 147 -6.79 -21.58 13.22
CA LEU A 147 -5.58 -21.43 14.05
C LEU A 147 -4.37 -22.14 13.42
N SER A 148 -4.24 -22.04 12.10
CA SER A 148 -3.27 -22.82 11.32
C SER A 148 -1.91 -22.13 11.21
N ALA A 149 -0.86 -22.90 10.95
CA ALA A 149 0.50 -22.38 10.78
C ALA A 149 0.76 -21.74 9.39
N THR A 150 -0.27 -21.20 8.74
CA THR A 150 -0.21 -20.72 7.34
C THR A 150 0.18 -19.25 7.21
N TRP A 151 0.45 -18.55 8.32
CA TRP A 151 0.93 -17.16 8.35
C TRP A 151 2.11 -16.86 7.41
N PRO A 152 3.13 -17.74 7.25
CA PRO A 152 4.21 -17.49 6.29
C PRO A 152 3.72 -17.34 4.85
N TYR A 153 2.71 -18.11 4.44
CA TYR A 153 2.13 -18.02 3.09
C TYR A 153 1.33 -16.73 2.90
N VAL A 154 0.61 -16.27 3.94
CA VAL A 154 -0.02 -14.95 3.95
C VAL A 154 1.05 -13.90 3.68
N LEU A 155 2.11 -13.87 4.48
CA LEU A 155 3.19 -12.89 4.37
C LEU A 155 3.92 -12.95 3.02
N LEU A 156 4.11 -14.13 2.42
CA LEU A 156 4.69 -14.29 1.09
C LEU A 156 3.82 -13.66 -0.01
N LEU A 157 2.50 -13.87 0.03
CA LEU A 157 1.58 -13.22 -0.90
C LEU A 157 1.62 -11.69 -0.76
N LEU A 158 1.73 -11.19 0.46
CA LEU A 158 1.85 -9.76 0.74
C LEU A 158 3.18 -9.18 0.30
N LEU A 159 4.27 -9.93 0.48
CA LEU A 159 5.60 -9.55 0.02
C LEU A 159 5.59 -9.36 -1.50
N MET A 160 5.07 -10.35 -2.24
CA MET A 160 4.96 -10.27 -3.69
C MET A 160 4.03 -9.14 -4.14
N SER A 161 2.92 -8.92 -3.42
CA SER A 161 2.03 -7.79 -3.64
C SER A 161 2.76 -6.44 -3.47
N ALA A 162 3.50 -6.27 -2.38
CA ALA A 162 4.23 -5.05 -2.07
C ALA A 162 5.35 -4.77 -3.10
N ILE A 163 6.12 -5.80 -3.49
CA ILE A 163 7.16 -5.67 -4.52
C ILE A 163 6.55 -5.21 -5.85
N THR A 164 5.44 -5.81 -6.26
CA THR A 164 4.81 -5.50 -7.55
C THR A 164 4.10 -4.14 -7.53
N ALA A 165 3.51 -3.74 -6.40
CA ALA A 165 3.03 -2.38 -6.19
C ALA A 165 4.17 -1.35 -6.27
N CYS A 166 5.32 -1.62 -5.64
CA CYS A 166 6.53 -0.80 -5.72
C CYS A 166 6.96 -0.60 -7.18
N VAL A 167 7.05 -1.68 -7.96
CA VAL A 167 7.33 -1.62 -9.41
C VAL A 167 6.23 -0.86 -10.16
N GLY A 168 4.97 -1.03 -9.76
CA GLY A 168 3.82 -0.29 -10.26
C GLY A 168 4.02 1.23 -10.18
N PHE A 169 4.37 1.73 -8.99
CA PHE A 169 4.66 3.15 -8.73
C PHE A 169 5.92 3.64 -9.45
N ALA A 170 6.98 2.82 -9.50
CA ALA A 170 8.19 3.13 -10.24
C ALA A 170 7.90 3.38 -11.73
N ARG A 171 7.01 2.56 -12.31
CA ARG A 171 6.63 2.58 -13.74
C ARG A 171 5.51 3.56 -14.08
N LEU A 172 4.88 4.22 -13.11
CA LEU A 172 3.95 5.31 -13.41
C LEU A 172 4.71 6.37 -14.24
N LYS A 173 4.32 6.60 -15.48
CA LYS A 173 5.00 7.61 -16.30
C LYS A 173 4.69 9.00 -15.71
N PRO A 174 5.70 9.86 -15.50
CA PRO A 174 5.42 11.28 -15.37
C PRO A 174 4.80 11.71 -16.71
N GLY A 175 3.75 12.53 -16.66
CA GLY A 175 3.22 13.10 -17.91
C GLY A 175 4.29 13.94 -18.60
N PRO A 176 4.17 14.21 -19.91
CA PRO A 176 5.12 15.06 -20.61
C PRO A 176 4.95 16.50 -20.12
N GLY A 177 5.76 16.86 -19.13
CA GLY A 177 6.03 18.24 -18.73
C GLY A 177 6.72 18.93 -19.88
N THR A 178 5.94 19.32 -20.89
CA THR A 178 6.40 20.21 -21.93
C THR A 178 6.41 21.60 -21.31
N PHE A 179 7.59 22.01 -20.83
CA PHE A 179 8.02 23.36 -21.17
C PHE A 179 8.00 23.43 -22.70
N ARG A 180 6.87 23.86 -23.27
CA ARG A 180 6.92 24.48 -24.59
C ARG A 180 7.61 25.82 -24.34
N PRO A 181 8.84 26.04 -24.82
CA PRO A 181 9.30 27.42 -24.94
C PRO A 181 8.23 28.15 -25.76
N LEU A 182 7.77 29.29 -25.25
CA LEU A 182 6.92 30.20 -25.99
C LEU A 182 7.54 30.36 -27.37
N GLN A 183 6.90 29.86 -28.42
CA GLN A 183 7.30 30.26 -29.75
C GLN A 183 7.07 31.77 -29.81
N PRO A 184 8.11 32.58 -30.11
CA PRO A 184 7.87 33.99 -30.33
C PRO A 184 6.93 34.10 -31.52
N VAL A 185 5.76 34.67 -31.26
CA VAL A 185 4.86 35.13 -32.30
C VAL A 185 5.57 36.33 -32.92
N TRP A 186 6.34 36.08 -33.97
CA TRP A 186 6.79 37.15 -34.85
C TRP A 186 5.57 37.54 -35.69
N ALA A 187 5.01 38.71 -35.35
CA ALA A 187 4.03 39.44 -36.13
C ALA A 187 4.67 40.02 -37.40
#